data_AF-A0A519ZE84-F1
#
_entry.id   AF-A0A519ZE84-F1
#
_cell.length_a   1.000
_cell.length_b   1.000
_cell.length_c   1.000
_cell.angle_alpha   90.00
_cell.angle_beta   90.00
_cell.angle_gamma   90.00
#
_symmetry.space_group_name_H-M   'P 1'
#
loop_
_entity.id
_entity.type
_entity.pdbx_description
1 polymer ?
#
loop_
_entity_poly.entity_id
_entity_poly.type
_entity_poly.pdbx_seq_one_letter_code
_entity_poly.pdbx_strand_id
1 'polypeptide(L)'
;KSAMQKRLDLAREICQELTVHATIEEEIFYPALRAVLKDTDLLAEAEVEHAGAKDLIAQIEAMDEVDEMFDAKVKVLGEYIDHHVKEERNEIFPKARAARGLDLVAMREPLQARKEALMGMEPA
;
A
#
# COMPACT_ATOMS: atom_id res chain seq x y z
N LYS A 1 -2.79 26.75 10.50
CA LYS A 1 -2.08 26.17 9.32
C LYS A 1 -2.70 26.76 8.05
N SER A 2 -1.87 27.19 7.08
CA SER A 2 -2.35 27.67 5.76
C SER A 2 -3.00 26.54 4.96
N ALA A 3 -3.76 26.86 3.92
CA ALA A 3 -4.35 25.85 3.04
C ALA A 3 -3.28 24.97 2.38
N MET A 4 -2.18 25.57 1.91
CA MET A 4 -1.04 24.84 1.33
C MET A 4 -0.39 23.89 2.35
N GLN A 5 -0.16 24.34 3.59
CA GLN A 5 0.42 23.47 4.62
C GLN A 5 -0.49 22.26 4.91
N LYS A 6 -1.82 22.46 4.97
CA LYS A 6 -2.75 21.34 5.18
C LYS A 6 -2.70 20.32 4.03
N ARG A 7 -2.47 20.77 2.79
CA ARG A 7 -2.32 19.88 1.63
C ARG A 7 -1.04 19.08 1.68
N LEU A 8 0.08 19.70 2.05
CA LEU A 8 1.37 18.99 2.26
C LEU A 8 1.25 17.96 3.38
N ASP A 9 0.68 18.36 4.52
CA ASP A 9 0.51 17.48 5.67
C ASP A 9 -0.36 16.26 5.29
N LEU A 10 -1.47 16.48 4.58
CA LEU A 10 -2.35 15.40 4.12
C LEU A 10 -1.66 14.48 3.10
N ALA A 11 -0.90 15.03 2.15
CA ALA A 11 -0.17 14.21 1.18
C ALA A 11 0.88 13.33 1.86
N ARG A 12 1.58 13.87 2.87
CA ARG A 12 2.56 13.11 3.69
C ARG A 12 1.87 11.99 4.50
N GLU A 13 0.71 12.28 5.09
CA GLU A 13 -0.10 11.25 5.78
C GLU A 13 -0.53 10.13 4.82
N ILE A 14 -1.02 10.49 3.62
CA ILE A 14 -1.38 9.52 2.58
C ILE A 14 -0.17 8.70 2.15
N CYS A 15 0.98 9.34 1.90
CA CYS A 15 2.23 8.67 1.52
C CYS A 15 2.69 7.66 2.58
N GLN A 16 2.62 8.03 3.86
CA GLN A 16 2.94 7.15 4.97
C GLN A 16 2.00 5.94 5.02
N GLU A 17 0.68 6.14 5.00
CA GLU A 17 -0.30 5.05 5.05
C GLU A 17 -0.17 4.09 3.87
N LEU A 18 0.06 4.60 2.66
CA LEU A 18 0.27 3.78 1.46
C LEU A 18 1.58 2.99 1.54
N THR A 19 2.66 3.59 2.04
CA THR A 19 3.93 2.89 2.24
C THR A 19 3.78 1.75 3.25
N VAL A 20 3.06 2.00 4.35
CA VAL A 20 2.77 0.98 5.37
C VAL A 20 1.91 -0.13 4.81
N HIS A 21 0.86 0.20 4.05
CA HIS A 21 -0.02 -0.76 3.39
C HIS A 21 0.74 -1.69 2.45
N ALA A 22 1.51 -1.13 1.51
CA ALA A 22 2.32 -1.92 0.59
C ALA A 22 3.35 -2.80 1.33
N THR A 23 3.94 -2.29 2.42
CA THR A 23 4.93 -3.04 3.21
C THR A 23 4.30 -4.25 3.91
N ILE A 24 3.12 -4.10 4.54
CA ILE A 24 2.47 -5.25 5.19
C ILE A 24 2.03 -6.31 4.18
N GLU A 25 1.68 -5.90 2.97
CA GLU A 25 1.31 -6.83 1.91
C GLU A 25 2.52 -7.63 1.42
N GLU A 26 3.61 -6.94 1.11
CA GLU A 26 4.87 -7.56 0.65
C GLU A 26 5.50 -8.47 1.70
N GLU A 27 5.47 -8.09 2.98
CA GLU A 27 6.13 -8.85 4.04
C GLU A 27 5.30 -10.03 4.57
N ILE A 28 3.97 -9.94 4.50
CA ILE A 28 3.08 -10.89 5.18
C ILE A 28 2.04 -11.47 4.21
N PHE A 29 1.29 -10.62 3.51
CA PHE A 29 0.16 -11.09 2.72
C PHE A 29 0.59 -11.89 1.48
N TYR A 30 1.43 -11.30 0.62
CA TYR A 30 1.88 -11.93 -0.62
C TYR A 30 2.69 -13.21 -0.37
N PRO A 31 3.62 -13.29 0.61
CA PRO A 31 4.29 -14.54 0.95
C PRO A 31 3.33 -15.66 1.35
N ALA A 32 2.29 -15.34 2.15
CA ALA A 32 1.29 -16.31 2.53
C ALA A 32 0.48 -16.82 1.33
N LEU A 33 0.12 -15.92 0.40
CA LEU A 33 -0.55 -16.30 -0.84
C LEU A 33 0.34 -17.16 -1.74
N ARG A 34 1.63 -16.81 -1.91
CA ARG A 34 2.59 -17.59 -2.70
C ARG A 34 2.77 -19.02 -2.19
N ALA A 35 2.63 -19.24 -0.88
CA ALA A 35 2.74 -20.56 -0.30
C ALA A 35 1.58 -21.50 -0.67
N VAL A 36 0.42 -20.96 -1.05
CA VAL A 36 -0.82 -21.74 -1.26
C VAL A 36 -1.36 -21.65 -2.69
N LEU A 37 -1.04 -20.59 -3.43
CA LEU A 37 -1.44 -20.38 -4.81
C LEU A 37 -0.39 -20.94 -5.78
N LYS A 38 -0.85 -21.51 -6.89
CA LYS A 38 0.03 -22.01 -7.96
C LYS A 38 0.40 -20.95 -8.99
N ASP A 39 -0.50 -20.01 -9.21
CA ASP A 39 -0.36 -18.91 -10.15
C ASP A 39 -0.23 -17.62 -9.31
N THR A 40 0.92 -16.97 -9.44
CA THR A 40 1.34 -15.84 -8.62
C THR A 40 1.79 -14.66 -9.47
N ASP A 41 1.49 -14.65 -10.77
CA ASP A 41 1.93 -13.60 -11.69
C ASP A 41 1.35 -12.23 -11.26
N LEU A 42 0.07 -12.23 -10.85
CA LEU A 42 -0.58 -11.04 -10.29
C LEU A 42 0.09 -10.50 -9.02
N LEU A 43 0.74 -11.35 -8.23
CA LEU A 43 1.48 -10.89 -7.03
C LEU A 43 2.81 -10.24 -7.43
N ALA A 44 3.44 -10.70 -8.51
CA ALA A 44 4.64 -10.07 -9.05
C ALA A 44 4.31 -8.74 -9.73
N GLU A 45 3.18 -8.66 -10.45
CA GLU A 45 2.66 -7.42 -11.02
C GLU A 45 2.39 -6.38 -9.91
N ALA A 46 1.66 -6.79 -8.86
CA ALA A 46 1.41 -5.95 -7.68
C ALA A 46 2.69 -5.40 -7.02
N GLU A 47 3.75 -6.22 -6.89
CA GLU A 47 5.04 -5.75 -6.36
C GLU A 47 5.73 -4.70 -7.27
N VAL A 48 5.59 -4.82 -8.59
CA VAL A 48 6.10 -3.82 -9.53
C VAL A 48 5.29 -2.51 -9.42
N GLU A 49 3.96 -2.61 -9.28
CA GLU A 49 3.11 -1.45 -9.04
C GLU A 49 3.46 -0.75 -7.73
N HIS A 50 3.68 -1.52 -6.65
CA HIS A 50 4.15 -1.00 -5.37
C HIS A 50 5.48 -0.26 -5.48
N ALA A 51 6.45 -0.81 -6.21
CA ALA A 51 7.73 -0.15 -6.43
C ALA A 51 7.54 1.21 -7.14
N GLY A 52 6.72 1.26 -8.19
CA GLY A 52 6.39 2.51 -8.88
C GLY A 52 5.66 3.53 -7.99
N ALA A 53 4.71 3.07 -7.17
CA ALA A 53 4.01 3.92 -6.21
C ALA A 53 4.95 4.47 -5.13
N LYS A 54 5.86 3.64 -4.58
CA LYS A 54 6.86 4.04 -3.58
C LYS A 54 7.85 5.05 -4.13
N ASP A 55 8.29 4.90 -5.39
CA ASP A 55 9.15 5.87 -6.06
C ASP A 55 8.45 7.23 -6.21
N LEU A 56 7.14 7.24 -6.52
CA LEU A 56 6.36 8.46 -6.63
C LEU A 56 6.05 9.08 -5.26
N ILE A 57 5.82 8.26 -4.23
CA ILE A 57 5.68 8.69 -2.84
C ILE A 57 6.95 9.42 -2.39
N ALA A 58 8.12 8.81 -2.56
CA ALA A 58 9.39 9.43 -2.16
C ALA A 58 9.60 10.80 -2.85
N GLN A 59 9.18 10.91 -4.10
CA GLN A 59 9.20 12.17 -4.83
C GLN A 59 8.23 13.23 -4.27
N ILE A 60 7.05 12.84 -3.79
CA ILE A 60 6.06 13.75 -3.17
C ILE A 60 6.53 14.19 -1.79
N GLU A 61 7.07 13.27 -0.99
CA GLU A 61 7.57 13.55 0.36
C GLU A 61 8.75 14.52 0.37
N ALA A 62 9.58 14.49 -0.68
CA ALA A 62 10.68 15.43 -0.89
C ALA A 62 10.24 16.84 -1.32
N MET A 63 8.94 17.09 -1.54
CA MET A 63 8.42 18.41 -1.91
C MET A 63 8.05 19.23 -0.67
N ASP A 64 8.42 20.51 -0.69
CA ASP A 64 8.10 21.50 0.35
C ASP A 64 7.12 22.58 -0.12
N GLU A 65 6.78 22.59 -1.41
CA GLU A 65 5.87 23.55 -2.03
C GLU A 65 4.72 22.85 -2.74
N VAL A 66 3.56 23.51 -2.73
CA VAL A 66 2.35 23.05 -3.41
C VAL A 66 2.23 23.81 -4.72
N ASP A 67 2.85 23.25 -5.75
CA ASP A 67 2.84 23.77 -7.11
C ASP A 67 2.10 22.84 -8.09
N GLU A 68 2.11 23.17 -9.38
CA GLU A 68 1.48 22.36 -10.42
C GLU A 68 2.03 20.93 -10.46
N MET A 69 3.32 20.74 -10.16
CA MET A 69 3.92 19.41 -10.18
C MET A 69 3.57 18.58 -8.96
N PHE A 70 3.45 19.20 -7.78
CA PHE A 70 2.92 18.53 -6.61
C PHE A 70 1.51 17.98 -6.89
N ASP A 71 0.64 18.82 -7.46
CA ASP A 71 -0.74 18.46 -7.79
C ASP A 71 -0.78 17.29 -8.80
N ALA A 72 0.07 17.36 -9.84
CA ALA A 72 0.17 16.30 -10.83
C ALA A 72 0.67 14.97 -10.24
N LYS A 73 1.70 15.00 -9.37
CA LYS A 73 2.23 13.78 -8.75
C LYS A 73 1.23 13.13 -7.82
N VAL A 74 0.55 13.92 -6.96
CA VAL A 74 -0.50 13.40 -6.08
C VAL A 74 -1.63 12.77 -6.89
N LYS A 75 -2.02 13.40 -8.02
CA LYS A 75 -3.03 12.84 -8.91
C LYS A 75 -2.60 11.50 -9.52
N VAL A 76 -1.38 11.42 -10.09
CA VAL A 76 -0.87 10.19 -10.69
C VAL A 76 -0.71 9.08 -9.65
N LEU A 77 -0.29 9.42 -8.43
CA LEU A 77 -0.26 8.45 -7.32
C LEU A 77 -1.67 7.89 -7.07
N GLY A 78 -2.69 8.75 -7.02
CA GLY A 78 -4.08 8.31 -6.90
C GLY A 78 -4.51 7.35 -8.01
N GLU A 79 -4.13 7.63 -9.26
CA GLU A 79 -4.42 6.75 -10.41
C GLU A 79 -3.72 5.39 -10.30
N TYR A 80 -2.46 5.35 -9.84
CA TYR A 80 -1.73 4.09 -9.60
C TYR A 80 -2.41 3.27 -8.50
N ILE A 81 -2.76 3.90 -7.37
CA ILE A 81 -3.42 3.21 -6.27
C ILE A 81 -4.83 2.73 -6.65
N ASP A 82 -5.60 3.52 -7.40
CA ASP A 82 -6.93 3.12 -7.88
C ASP A 82 -6.85 1.89 -8.80
N HIS A 83 -5.83 1.83 -9.66
CA HIS A 83 -5.59 0.67 -10.51
C HIS A 83 -5.24 -0.56 -9.68
N HIS A 84 -4.20 -0.45 -8.85
CA HIS A 84 -3.69 -1.51 -7.99
C HIS A 84 -4.80 -2.12 -7.11
N VAL A 85 -5.50 -1.28 -6.34
CA VAL A 85 -6.58 -1.72 -5.43
C VAL A 85 -7.72 -2.40 -6.19
N LYS A 86 -8.00 -1.97 -7.43
CA LYS A 86 -9.02 -2.62 -8.26
C LYS A 86 -8.60 -4.03 -8.66
N GLU A 87 -7.33 -4.25 -9.00
CA GLU A 87 -6.81 -5.58 -9.31
C GLU A 87 -6.82 -6.48 -8.08
N GLU A 88 -6.35 -5.99 -6.94
CA GLU A 88 -6.35 -6.76 -5.70
C GLU A 88 -7.76 -7.21 -5.31
N ARG A 89 -8.73 -6.30 -5.34
CA ARG A 89 -10.12 -6.59 -4.94
C ARG A 89 -10.82 -7.57 -5.87
N ASN A 90 -10.55 -7.50 -7.16
CA ASN A 90 -11.26 -8.28 -8.17
C ASN A 90 -10.57 -9.60 -8.49
N GLU A 91 -9.25 -9.70 -8.31
CA GLU A 91 -8.47 -10.86 -8.73
C GLU A 91 -7.77 -11.54 -7.54
N ILE A 92 -7.00 -10.79 -6.73
CA ILE A 92 -6.16 -11.37 -5.66
C ILE A 92 -7.01 -11.82 -4.46
N PHE A 93 -7.86 -10.95 -3.92
CA PHE A 93 -8.66 -11.26 -2.73
C PHE A 93 -9.67 -12.39 -2.94
N PRO A 94 -10.36 -12.53 -4.09
CA PRO A 94 -11.17 -13.71 -4.37
C PRO A 94 -10.35 -15.01 -4.36
N LYS A 95 -9.15 -15.00 -4.94
CA LYS A 95 -8.23 -16.15 -4.91
C LYS A 95 -7.79 -16.46 -3.48
N ALA A 96 -7.44 -15.45 -2.69
CA ALA A 96 -7.10 -15.60 -1.28
C ALA A 96 -8.24 -16.25 -0.47
N ARG A 97 -9.48 -15.76 -0.64
CA ARG A 97 -10.66 -16.33 0.05
C ARG A 97 -10.98 -17.76 -0.36
N ALA A 98 -10.66 -18.15 -1.60
CA ALA A 98 -10.89 -19.49 -2.12
C ALA A 98 -9.74 -20.47 -1.81
N ALA A 99 -8.56 -19.96 -1.41
CA ALA A 99 -7.38 -20.76 -1.18
C ALA A 99 -7.54 -21.67 0.05
N ARG A 100 -7.37 -22.98 -0.15
CA ARG A 100 -7.28 -23.93 0.97
C ARG A 100 -5.90 -23.83 1.62
N GLY A 101 -5.87 -23.76 2.94
CA GLY A 101 -4.62 -23.65 3.70
C GLY A 101 -4.18 -22.21 3.98
N LEU A 102 -4.95 -21.21 3.56
CA LEU A 102 -4.78 -19.83 3.97
C LEU A 102 -5.80 -19.48 5.06
N ASP A 103 -5.33 -19.03 6.22
CA ASP A 103 -6.19 -18.56 7.31
C ASP A 103 -6.14 -17.02 7.39
N LEU A 104 -7.04 -16.37 6.66
CA LEU A 104 -7.15 -14.91 6.63
C LEU A 104 -7.51 -14.31 8.00
N VAL A 105 -8.17 -15.07 8.89
CA VAL A 105 -8.52 -14.58 10.23
C VAL A 105 -7.28 -14.58 11.11
N ALA A 106 -6.49 -15.65 11.07
CA ALA A 106 -5.22 -15.73 11.80
C ALA A 106 -4.20 -14.69 11.32
N MET A 107 -4.26 -14.26 10.05
CA MET A 107 -3.40 -13.20 9.53
C MET A 107 -3.71 -11.80 10.07
N ARG A 108 -4.88 -11.57 10.68
CA ARG A 108 -5.25 -10.26 11.23
C ARG A 108 -4.21 -9.73 12.22
N GLU A 109 -3.85 -10.56 13.20
CA GLU A 109 -2.95 -10.17 14.29
C GLU A 109 -1.55 -9.78 13.79
N PRO A 110 -0.84 -10.59 12.98
CA PRO A 110 0.47 -10.18 12.47
C PRO A 110 0.40 -8.97 11.54
N LEU A 111 -0.64 -8.83 10.71
CA LEU A 111 -0.82 -7.64 9.87
C LEU A 111 -1.02 -6.37 10.71
N GLN A 112 -1.87 -6.43 11.72
CA GLN A 112 -2.14 -5.31 12.62
C GLN A 112 -0.89 -4.93 13.43
N ALA A 113 -0.22 -5.92 14.04
CA ALA A 113 0.99 -5.68 14.81
C ALA A 113 2.10 -5.07 13.94
N ARG A 114 2.24 -5.52 12.69
CA ARG A 114 3.22 -4.95 11.77
C ARG A 114 2.85 -3.53 11.36
N LYS A 115 1.58 -3.25 11.08
CA LYS A 115 1.09 -1.90 10.82
C LYS A 115 1.41 -0.96 11.99
N GLU A 116 1.07 -1.36 13.22
CA GLU A 116 1.34 -0.57 14.42
C GLU A 116 2.83 -0.26 14.59
N ALA A 117 3.68 -1.28 14.44
CA ALA A 117 5.13 -1.11 14.50
C ALA A 117 5.67 -0.13 13.44
N LEU A 118 5.17 -0.20 12.21
CA LEU A 118 5.58 0.70 11.12
C LEU A 118 5.05 2.14 11.33
N MET A 119 3.88 2.28 11.95
CA MET A 119 3.29 3.58 12.28
C MET A 119 3.90 4.20 13.55
N GLY A 120 4.80 3.50 14.24
CA GLY A 120 5.35 3.94 15.53
C GLY A 120 4.28 3.98 16.64
N MET A 121 3.23 3.17 16.51
CA MET A 121 2.21 3.00 17.54
C MET A 121 2.70 1.92 18.52
N GLU A 122 2.74 2.25 19.81
CA GLU A 122 3.05 1.26 20.84
C GLU A 122 1.94 0.18 20.86
N PRO A 123 2.29 -1.12 20.98
CA PRO A 123 1.29 -2.17 21.09
C PRO A 123 0.42 -1.95 22.33
N ALA A 124 -0.90 -2.00 22.14
CA ALA A 124 -1.90 -1.80 23.18
C ALA A 124 -1.90 -2.90 24.26
#